data_AF-A0A442LY39-F1
#
_entry.id   AF-A0A442LY39-F1
#
_cell.length_a   1.000
_cell.length_b   1.000
_cell.length_c   1.000
_cell.angle_alpha   90.00
_cell.angle_beta   90.00
_cell.angle_gamma   90.00
#
_symmetry.space_group_name_H-M   'P 1'
#
loop_
_entity.id
_entity.type
_entity.pdbx_description
1 polymer ?
#
loop_
_entity_poly.entity_id
_entity_poly.type
_entity_poly.pdbx_seq_one_letter_code
_entity_poly.pdbx_strand_id
1 'polypeptide(L)'
;MRYLRDMERRIRESEFWRGKPRGAEAAIHRLYLTGAGDCGGSSWPSDASQEEIDARIAAERAQQRKFTALWKRDPERARSIDWQRNGGG
;
A
#
# COMPACT_ATOMS: atom_id res chain seq x y z
N MET A 1 -5.31 -11.96 3.95
CA MET A 1 -6.40 -11.09 3.44
C MET A 1 -7.48 -10.69 4.46
N ARG A 2 -7.92 -11.55 5.40
CA ARG A 2 -8.93 -11.16 6.41
C ARG A 2 -8.52 -9.92 7.22
N TYR A 3 -7.27 -9.88 7.67
CA TYR A 3 -6.67 -8.75 8.38
C TYR A 3 -6.78 -7.40 7.65
N LEU A 4 -6.47 -7.36 6.34
CA LEU A 4 -6.56 -6.12 5.55
C LEU A 4 -8.01 -5.64 5.41
N ARG A 5 -8.97 -6.57 5.29
CA ARG A 5 -10.41 -6.21 5.25
C ARG A 5 -10.91 -5.67 6.59
N ASP A 6 -10.43 -6.22 7.71
CA ASP A 6 -10.72 -5.70 9.05
C ASP A 6 -10.14 -4.29 9.24
N MET A 7 -8.91 -4.05 8.80
CA MET A 7 -8.30 -2.71 8.83
C MET A 7 -9.00 -1.72 7.90
N GLU A 8 -9.39 -2.13 6.69
CA GLU A 8 -10.20 -1.31 5.78
C GLU A 8 -11.49 -0.86 6.48
N ARG A 9 -12.18 -1.79 7.16
CA ARG A 9 -13.41 -1.48 7.88
C ARG A 9 -13.16 -0.44 8.98
N ARG A 10 -12.12 -0.63 9.79
CA ARG A 10 -11.73 0.34 10.83
C ARG A 10 -11.40 1.71 10.26
N ILE A 11 -10.75 1.80 9.09
CA ILE A 11 -10.48 3.08 8.41
C ILE A 11 -11.78 3.76 8.00
N ARG A 12 -12.74 3.01 7.43
CA ARG A 12 -14.04 3.55 7.01
C ARG A 12 -14.91 3.99 8.18
N GLU A 13 -14.84 3.27 9.31
CA GLU A 13 -15.62 3.54 10.52
C GLU A 13 -14.96 4.57 11.45
N SER A 14 -13.69 4.91 11.21
CA SER A 14 -12.93 5.81 12.07
C SER A 14 -13.44 7.25 12.02
N GLU A 15 -13.67 7.82 13.20
CA GLU A 15 -14.07 9.21 13.35
C GLU A 15 -13.01 10.20 12.83
N PHE A 16 -11.73 9.82 12.84
CA PHE A 16 -10.65 10.63 12.28
C PHE A 16 -10.83 10.89 10.77
N TRP A 17 -11.36 9.89 10.06
CA TRP A 17 -11.64 9.96 8.63
C TRP A 17 -13.05 10.47 8.30
N ARG A 18 -13.88 10.72 9.32
CA ARG A 18 -15.22 11.28 9.16
C ARG A 18 -15.11 12.68 8.52
N GLY A 19 -15.70 12.85 7.34
CA GLY A 19 -15.59 14.07 6.54
C GLY A 19 -14.31 14.17 5.68
N LYS A 20 -13.44 13.16 5.68
CA LYS A 20 -12.21 13.09 4.88
C LYS A 20 -12.19 11.87 3.95
N PRO A 21 -13.19 11.70 3.05
CA PRO A 21 -13.32 10.49 2.23
C PRO A 21 -12.08 10.22 1.35
N ARG A 22 -11.47 11.26 0.78
CA ARG A 22 -10.25 11.13 -0.02
C ARG A 22 -9.06 10.62 0.80
N GLY A 23 -8.96 11.06 2.05
CA GLY A 23 -7.90 10.61 2.96
C GLY A 23 -8.10 9.16 3.39
N ALA A 24 -9.34 8.78 3.69
CA ALA A 24 -9.71 7.39 4.00
C ALA A 24 -9.38 6.46 2.83
N GLU A 25 -9.72 6.84 1.59
CA GLU A 25 -9.39 6.05 0.41
C GLU A 25 -7.88 5.94 0.18
N ALA A 26 -7.13 7.03 0.36
CA ALA A 26 -5.67 6.99 0.25
C ALA A 26 -5.05 6.04 1.29
N ALA A 27 -5.57 6.04 2.52
CA ALA A 27 -5.15 5.12 3.57
C ALA A 27 -5.49 3.66 3.24
N ILE A 28 -6.68 3.39 2.68
CA ILE A 28 -7.08 2.06 2.23
C ILE A 28 -6.18 1.59 1.07
N HIS A 29 -5.90 2.45 0.09
CA HIS A 29 -5.01 2.14 -1.02
C HIS A 29 -3.62 1.75 -0.52
N ARG A 30 -3.08 2.54 0.42
CA ARG A 30 -1.79 2.25 1.05
C ARG A 30 -1.81 0.94 1.82
N LEU A 31 -2.86 0.67 2.59
CA LEU A 31 -3.05 -0.59 3.33
C LEU A 31 -2.94 -1.81 2.42
N TYR A 32 -3.60 -1.83 1.26
CA TYR A 32 -3.50 -2.96 0.32
C TYR A 32 -2.18 -3.02 -0.44
N LEU A 33 -1.56 -1.87 -0.72
CA LEU A 33 -0.30 -1.80 -1.44
C LEU A 33 0.88 -2.25 -0.56
N THR A 34 0.92 -1.79 0.69
CA THR A 34 2.08 -1.93 1.58
C THR A 34 1.84 -2.83 2.78
N GLY A 35 0.60 -3.25 3.06
CA GLY A 35 0.19 -4.09 4.21
C GLY A 35 0.39 -3.48 5.60
N ALA A 36 1.21 -2.45 5.72
CA ALA A 36 1.37 -1.67 6.94
C ALA A 36 0.21 -0.69 7.11
N GLY A 37 -0.45 -0.77 8.27
CA GLY A 37 -1.23 0.34 8.80
C GLY A 37 -0.27 1.42 9.28
N ASP A 38 -0.21 2.53 8.55
CA ASP A 38 0.35 3.84 8.94
C ASP A 38 1.79 3.96 9.49
N CYS A 39 2.58 2.89 9.65
CA CYS A 39 3.97 3.01 10.07
C CYS A 39 4.90 3.19 8.86
N GLY A 40 4.95 4.42 8.36
CA GLY A 40 5.91 4.87 7.35
C GLY A 40 7.32 4.99 7.92
N GLY A 41 8.01 3.86 8.05
CA GLY A 41 9.45 3.84 8.29
C GLY A 41 10.09 2.92 7.27
N SER A 42 10.70 3.48 6.23
CA SER A 42 11.55 2.67 5.35
C SER A 42 12.79 2.29 6.17
N SER A 43 12.80 1.07 6.70
CA SER A 43 13.98 0.48 7.33
C SER A 43 14.96 0.15 6.21
N TRP A 44 15.72 1.17 5.81
CA TRP A 44 16.85 1.00 4.91
C TRP A 44 18.02 0.49 5.75
N PRO A 45 18.71 -0.57 5.31
CA PRO A 45 20.01 -0.92 5.89
C PRO A 45 20.93 0.30 5.81
N SER A 46 21.65 0.60 6.89
CA SER A 46 22.59 1.74 6.92
C SER A 46 23.71 1.60 5.88
N ASP A 47 23.97 0.38 5.41
CA ASP A 47 24.99 0.04 4.42
C ASP A 47 24.44 -0.15 2.99
N ALA A 48 23.16 0.18 2.73
CA ALA A 48 22.60 0.04 1.39
C ALA A 48 23.25 1.04 0.41
N SER A 49 23.73 0.53 -0.72
CA SER A 49 24.31 1.36 -1.78
C SER A 49 23.23 2.25 -2.41
N GLN A 50 23.62 3.40 -2.94
CA GLN A 50 22.68 4.29 -3.64
C GLN A 50 21.94 3.58 -4.79
N GLU A 51 22.63 2.70 -5.53
CA GLU A 51 22.02 1.89 -6.59
C GLU A 51 20.94 0.92 -6.08
N GLU A 52 21.14 0.33 -4.89
CA GLU A 52 20.15 -0.56 -4.25
C GLU A 52 18.93 0.23 -3.77
N ILE A 53 19.17 1.44 -3.25
CA ILE A 53 18.11 2.38 -2.87
C ILE A 53 17.29 2.77 -4.10
N ASP A 54 17.93 3.20 -5.18
CA ASP A 54 17.27 3.61 -6.42
C ASP A 54 16.51 2.45 -7.08
N ALA A 55 17.10 1.25 -7.14
CA ALA A 55 16.44 0.06 -7.69
C ALA A 55 15.18 -0.31 -6.90
N ARG A 56 15.25 -0.24 -5.56
CA ARG A 56 14.11 -0.52 -4.69
C ARG A 56 13.03 0.56 -4.79
N ILE A 57 13.41 1.84 -4.85
CA ILE A 57 12.46 2.94 -5.12
C ILE A 57 11.78 2.77 -6.48
N ALA A 58 12.53 2.37 -7.51
CA ALA A 58 11.99 2.12 -8.85
C ALA A 58 10.99 0.95 -8.84
N ALA A 59 11.31 -0.13 -8.13
CA ALA A 59 10.42 -1.28 -7.94
C ALA A 59 9.14 -0.88 -7.20
N GLU A 60 9.25 -0.13 -6.08
CA GLU A 60 8.10 0.38 -5.31
C GLU A 60 7.21 1.28 -6.18
N ARG A 61 7.79 2.17 -6.98
CA ARG A 61 7.05 3.03 -7.92
C ARG A 61 6.35 2.22 -9.02
N ALA A 62 7.01 1.21 -9.58
CA ALA A 62 6.43 0.34 -10.60
C ALA A 62 5.24 -0.45 -10.05
N GLN A 63 5.37 -0.98 -8.83
CA GLN A 63 4.30 -1.66 -8.12
C GLN A 63 3.12 -0.73 -7.83
N GLN A 64 3.38 0.49 -7.35
CA GLN A 64 2.34 1.49 -7.10
C GLN A 64 1.55 1.84 -8.37
N ARG A 65 2.23 1.95 -9.52
CA ARG A 65 1.58 2.18 -10.82
C ARG A 65 0.68 1.01 -11.22
N LYS A 66 1.17 -0.23 -11.11
CA LYS A 66 0.39 -1.45 -11.39
C LYS A 66 -0.84 -1.55 -10.49
N PHE A 67 -0.65 -1.33 -9.19
CA PHE A 67 -1.73 -1.30 -8.20
C PHE A 67 -2.79 -0.25 -8.56
N THR A 68 -2.38 0.99 -8.82
CA THR A 68 -3.31 2.09 -9.13
C THR A 68 -4.09 1.82 -10.42
N ALA A 69 -3.42 1.29 -11.45
CA ALA A 69 -4.07 0.93 -12.70
C ALA A 69 -5.09 -0.19 -12.50
N LEU A 70 -4.74 -1.23 -11.74
CA LEU A 70 -5.66 -2.33 -11.47
C LEU A 70 -6.81 -1.88 -10.58
N TRP A 71 -6.56 -1.09 -9.54
CA TRP A 71 -7.60 -0.60 -8.64
C TRP A 71 -8.67 0.22 -9.36
N LYS A 72 -8.27 1.05 -10.33
CA LYS A 72 -9.20 1.82 -11.17
C LYS A 72 -10.06 0.94 -12.06
N ARG A 73 -9.54 -0.19 -12.53
CA ARG A 73 -10.22 -1.11 -13.44
C ARG A 73 -11.08 -2.14 -12.70
N ASP A 74 -10.52 -2.73 -11.66
CA ASP A 74 -11.07 -3.83 -10.90
C ASP A 74 -10.54 -3.77 -9.44
N PRO A 75 -11.25 -3.03 -8.57
CA PRO A 75 -10.82 -2.85 -7.18
C PRO A 75 -10.95 -4.14 -6.36
N GLU A 76 -11.84 -5.07 -6.73
CA GLU A 76 -11.95 -6.36 -6.04
C GLU A 76 -10.74 -7.25 -6.32
N ARG A 77 -10.28 -7.28 -7.57
CA ARG A 77 -9.05 -7.96 -7.95
C ARG A 77 -7.84 -7.33 -7.30
N ALA A 78 -7.75 -6.00 -7.27
CA ALA A 78 -6.66 -5.29 -6.62
C ALA A 78 -6.56 -5.60 -5.12
N ARG A 79 -7.70 -5.69 -4.41
CA ARG A 79 -7.76 -6.12 -3.00
C ARG A 79 -7.42 -7.59 -2.76
N SER A 80 -7.49 -8.42 -3.79
CA SER A 80 -7.27 -9.87 -3.71
C SER A 80 -5.81 -10.28 -3.98
N ILE A 81 -5.00 -9.37 -4.52
CA ILE A 81 -3.57 -9.59 -4.77
C ILE A 81 -2.79 -9.22 -3.53
N ASP A 82 -1.87 -10.11 -3.13
CA ASP A 82 -0.85 -9.78 -2.14
C ASP A 82 0.27 -8.99 -2.83
N TRP A 83 0.16 -7.66 -2.77
CA TRP A 83 1.11 -6.76 -3.43
C TRP A 83 2.45 -6.73 -2.72
N GLN A 84 2.47 -6.90 -1.40
CA GLN A 84 3.70 -6.93 -0.61
C GLN A 84 4.64 -8.06 -1.06
N ARG A 85 4.10 -9.26 -1.26
CA ARG A 85 4.88 -10.44 -1.62
C ARG A 85 5.23 -10.52 -3.10
N ASN A 86 4.48 -9.83 -3.97
CA ASN A 86 4.75 -9.76 -5.42
C ASN A 86 5.77 -8.68 -5.83
N GLY A 87 6.21 -7.83 -4.90
CA GLY A 87 7.19 -6.77 -5.15
C GLY A 87 8.64 -7.14 -4.82
N GLY A 88 8.88 -8.34 -4.27
CA GLY A 88 10.20 -8.81 -3.86
C GLY A 88 10.56 -10.13 -4.52
N GLY A 89 11.38 -10.04 -5.57
CA GLY A 89 12.04 -11.14 -6.26
C GLY A 89 13.20 -10.58 -7.06
#